data_AF-A0A1W4XSS4-F1
#
_entry.id   AF-A0A1W4XSS4-F1
#
_cell.length_a   1.000
_cell.length_b   1.000
_cell.length_c   1.000
_cell.angle_alpha   90.00
_cell.angle_beta   90.00
_cell.angle_gamma   90.00
#
_symmetry.space_group_name_H-M   'P 1'
#
loop_
_entity.id
_entity.type
_entity.pdbx_description
1 polymer ?
#
loop_
_entity_poly.entity_id
_entity_poly.type
_entity_poly.pdbx_seq_one_letter_code
_entity_poly.pdbx_strand_id
1 'polypeptide(L)'
;MKTLVMGLHIGICHEKEKKTKKKILIEYLMQHLKNHNLYALRYWACECLCLINIIFQLYLMNKFFDGEFLAYGWKVMNFSEVAQEERVDPMVYIFPRVTKCIFHKYGSSGSIQKHDSLCILPLNIVNEKTYIFIWFWFMLLATLLAFLVIYRILIIIMPKIRPRLMNAKNKTIPIDVCEAISKKIDIGDWWVLFMLGTNMDPIIYKEIVSELAKKIETNSSNH
;
A
#
# COMPACT_ATOMS: atom_id res chain seq x y z
N MET A 1 9.67 13.80 -6.87
CA MET A 1 9.48 14.26 -5.48
C MET A 1 10.78 14.63 -4.79
N LYS A 2 11.77 13.72 -4.62
CA LYS A 2 13.06 14.02 -3.97
C LYS A 2 13.76 15.25 -4.54
N THR A 3 13.80 15.39 -5.86
CA THR A 3 14.38 16.55 -6.56
C THR A 3 13.60 17.84 -6.34
N LEU A 4 12.26 17.78 -6.21
CA LEU A 4 11.42 18.95 -5.95
C LEU A 4 11.56 19.47 -4.51
N VAL A 5 11.83 18.57 -3.57
CA VAL A 5 12.05 18.93 -2.17
C VAL A 5 13.42 19.60 -1.99
N MET A 6 14.40 19.41 -2.88
CA MET A 6 15.71 20.11 -2.89
C MET A 6 16.42 20.19 -1.51
N GLY A 7 16.18 19.22 -0.62
CA GLY A 7 16.71 19.23 0.74
C GLY A 7 15.99 20.17 1.73
N LEU A 8 14.85 20.79 1.39
CA LEU A 8 14.01 21.61 2.27
C LEU A 8 13.32 20.83 3.41
N HIS A 9 13.64 19.54 3.57
CA HIS A 9 13.27 18.74 4.73
C HIS A 9 13.93 19.22 6.04
N ILE A 10 15.09 19.89 5.95
CA ILE A 10 15.84 20.41 7.09
C ILE A 10 15.68 21.92 7.14
N GLY A 11 15.10 22.45 8.23
CA GLY A 11 14.94 23.90 8.43
C GLY A 11 16.27 24.66 8.63
N ILE A 12 17.37 23.92 8.88
CA ILE A 12 18.72 24.42 9.17
C ILE A 12 19.54 24.53 7.87
N CYS A 13 19.10 25.35 6.92
CA CYS A 13 19.88 25.73 5.74
C CYS A 13 20.19 27.24 5.79
N HIS A 14 21.28 27.67 5.14
CA HIS A 14 21.60 29.08 5.01
C HIS A 14 20.45 29.87 4.38
N GLU A 15 20.12 31.03 4.95
CA GLU A 15 18.91 31.80 4.58
C GLU A 15 18.90 32.24 3.10
N LYS A 16 20.08 32.53 2.54
CA LYS A 16 20.23 32.86 1.10
C LYS A 16 19.90 31.66 0.22
N GLU A 17 20.40 30.47 0.57
CA GLU A 17 20.16 29.24 -0.19
C GLU A 17 18.68 28.82 -0.12
N LYS A 18 18.07 28.97 1.06
CA LYS A 18 16.63 28.74 1.28
C LYS A 18 15.77 29.63 0.39
N LYS A 19 16.07 30.94 0.31
CA LYS A 19 15.36 31.90 -0.54
C LYS A 19 15.46 31.55 -2.03
N THR A 20 16.66 31.16 -2.50
CA THR A 20 16.86 30.75 -3.89
C THR A 20 16.10 29.48 -4.24
N LYS A 21 16.21 28.42 -3.42
CA LYS A 21 15.49 27.16 -3.64
C LYS A 21 13.97 27.35 -3.61
N LYS A 22 13.47 28.18 -2.69
CA LYS A 22 12.05 28.54 -2.61
C LYS A 22 11.56 29.22 -3.90
N LYS A 23 12.32 30.20 -4.41
CA LYS A 23 11.97 30.92 -5.65
C LYS A 23 11.91 29.97 -6.84
N ILE A 24 12.93 29.12 -7.02
CA ILE A 24 13.00 28.12 -8.09
C ILE A 24 11.80 27.17 -8.02
N LEU A 25 11.46 26.69 -6.82
CA LEU A 25 10.33 25.79 -6.61
C LEU A 25 8.99 26.44 -6.96
N ILE A 26 8.76 27.70 -6.55
CA ILE A 26 7.52 28.42 -6.87
C ILE A 26 7.42 28.68 -8.37
N GLU A 27 8.52 29.07 -9.01
CA GLU A 27 8.59 29.31 -10.45
C GLU A 27 8.29 28.04 -11.25
N TYR A 28 8.89 26.92 -10.85
CA TYR A 28 8.58 25.60 -11.41
C TYR A 28 7.09 25.23 -11.25
N LEU A 29 6.53 25.39 -10.04
CA LEU A 29 5.12 25.08 -9.78
C LEU A 29 4.18 25.94 -10.62
N MET A 30 4.50 27.23 -10.80
CA MET A 30 3.72 28.12 -11.66
C MET A 30 3.83 27.77 -13.14
N GLN A 31 5.03 27.40 -13.61
CA GLN A 31 5.25 27.06 -15.01
C GLN A 31 4.58 25.74 -15.40
N HIS A 32 4.48 24.78 -14.48
CA HIS A 32 3.90 23.47 -14.70
C HIS A 32 2.48 23.29 -14.09
N LEU A 33 1.82 24.38 -13.72
CA LEU A 33 0.45 24.36 -13.22
C LEU A 33 -0.47 23.69 -14.26
N LYS A 34 -1.41 22.84 -13.82
CA LYS A 34 -2.34 22.01 -14.61
C LYS A 34 -1.74 20.82 -15.37
N ASN A 35 -0.41 20.70 -15.44
CA ASN A 35 0.23 19.55 -16.11
C ASN A 35 0.49 18.36 -15.18
N HIS A 36 0.30 18.49 -13.87
CA HIS A 36 0.55 17.40 -12.91
C HIS A 36 -0.60 16.38 -12.77
N ASN A 37 -1.72 16.57 -13.48
CA ASN A 37 -2.87 15.67 -13.42
C ASN A 37 -2.51 14.24 -13.84
N LEU A 38 -1.72 14.08 -14.92
CA LEU A 38 -1.27 12.77 -15.38
C LEU A 38 -0.34 12.09 -14.37
N TYR A 39 0.50 12.85 -13.67
CA TYR A 39 1.38 12.33 -12.63
C TYR A 39 0.57 11.77 -11.44
N ALA A 40 -0.39 12.55 -10.93
CA ALA A 40 -1.25 12.12 -9.83
C ALA A 40 -2.10 10.90 -10.21
N LEU A 41 -2.66 10.89 -11.43
CA LEU A 41 -3.44 9.76 -11.94
C LEU A 41 -2.59 8.49 -12.03
N ARG A 42 -1.37 8.56 -12.59
CA ARG A 42 -0.45 7.42 -12.65
C ARG A 42 -0.07 6.90 -11.27
N TYR A 43 0.11 7.79 -10.30
CA TYR A 43 0.43 7.42 -8.93
C TYR A 43 -0.73 6.63 -8.28
N TRP A 44 -1.96 7.14 -8.36
CA TRP A 44 -3.14 6.43 -7.83
C TRP A 44 -3.45 5.15 -8.61
N ALA A 45 -3.22 5.14 -9.92
CA ALA A 45 -3.34 3.92 -10.73
C ALA A 45 -2.36 2.84 -10.26
N CYS A 46 -1.14 3.20 -9.85
CA CYS A 46 -0.18 2.26 -9.27
C CYS A 46 -0.67 1.70 -7.93
N GLU A 47 -1.21 2.55 -7.04
CA GLU A 47 -1.82 2.11 -5.78
C GLU A 47 -2.97 1.10 -6.04
N CYS A 48 -3.83 1.37 -7.03
CA CYS A 48 -4.88 0.44 -7.46
C CYS A 48 -4.31 -0.87 -8.05
N LEU A 49 -3.24 -0.79 -8.86
CA LEU A 49 -2.57 -1.98 -9.40
C LEU A 49 -1.96 -2.84 -8.28
N CYS A 50 -1.44 -2.23 -7.22
CA CYS A 50 -0.97 -2.97 -6.05
C CYS A 50 -2.13 -3.74 -5.37
N LEU A 51 -3.31 -3.12 -5.24
CA LEU A 51 -4.50 -3.80 -4.70
C LEU A 51 -4.94 -4.96 -5.61
N ILE A 52 -5.00 -4.73 -6.93
CA ILE A 52 -5.32 -5.77 -7.92
C ILE A 52 -4.31 -6.92 -7.84
N ASN A 53 -3.02 -6.60 -7.68
CA ASN A 53 -1.97 -7.59 -7.56
C ASN A 53 -2.17 -8.48 -6.33
N ILE A 54 -2.48 -7.89 -5.16
CA ILE A 54 -2.77 -8.67 -3.96
C ILE A 54 -4.02 -9.55 -4.13
N ILE A 55 -5.10 -9.01 -4.71
CA ILE A 55 -6.32 -9.79 -4.97
C ILE A 55 -6.03 -10.95 -5.93
N PHE A 56 -5.23 -10.70 -6.96
CA PHE A 56 -4.83 -11.72 -7.93
C PHE A 56 -3.96 -12.81 -7.29
N GLN A 57 -2.97 -12.44 -6.46
CA GLN A 57 -2.16 -13.40 -5.71
C GLN A 57 -3.02 -14.24 -4.76
N LEU A 58 -3.97 -13.61 -4.08
CA LEU A 58 -4.92 -14.28 -3.18
C LEU A 58 -5.81 -15.26 -3.95
N TYR A 59 -6.29 -14.89 -5.13
CA TYR A 59 -7.07 -15.76 -6.01
C TYR A 59 -6.25 -16.95 -6.52
N LEU A 60 -5.01 -16.72 -6.99
CA LEU A 60 -4.13 -17.79 -7.43
C LEU A 60 -3.84 -18.77 -6.29
N MET A 61 -3.60 -18.26 -5.09
CA MET A 61 -3.37 -19.08 -3.90
C MET A 61 -4.62 -19.88 -3.55
N ASN A 62 -5.80 -19.25 -3.59
CA ASN A 62 -7.06 -19.94 -3.37
C ASN A 62 -7.30 -21.05 -4.40
N LYS A 63 -6.97 -20.83 -5.67
CA LYS A 63 -7.07 -21.84 -6.72
C LYS A 63 -6.05 -22.98 -6.53
N PHE A 64 -4.85 -22.67 -6.08
CA PHE A 64 -3.82 -23.67 -5.79
C PHE A 64 -4.23 -24.61 -4.64
N PHE A 65 -5.00 -24.10 -3.69
CA PHE A 65 -5.52 -24.84 -2.53
C PHE A 65 -6.96 -25.33 -2.68
N ASP A 66 -7.41 -25.58 -3.92
CA ASP A 66 -8.76 -26.10 -4.21
C ASP A 66 -9.91 -25.30 -3.58
N GLY A 67 -9.73 -23.98 -3.41
CA GLY A 67 -10.74 -23.07 -2.89
C GLY A 67 -10.72 -22.84 -1.38
N GLU A 68 -9.81 -23.49 -0.66
CA GLU A 68 -9.81 -23.53 0.81
C GLU A 68 -8.90 -22.47 1.46
N PHE A 69 -8.09 -21.74 0.67
CA PHE A 69 -7.15 -20.75 1.20
C PHE A 69 -7.86 -19.54 1.85
N LEU A 70 -8.93 -19.03 1.25
CA LEU A 70 -9.62 -17.84 1.78
C LEU A 70 -10.23 -18.10 3.16
N ALA A 71 -10.82 -19.28 3.37
CA ALA A 71 -11.42 -19.67 4.64
C ALA A 71 -10.37 -20.11 5.69
N TYR A 72 -9.11 -20.27 5.27
CA TYR A 72 -8.06 -20.88 6.08
C TYR A 72 -7.81 -20.18 7.41
N GLY A 73 -7.53 -18.86 7.39
CA GLY A 73 -7.25 -18.12 8.62
C GLY A 73 -8.42 -18.12 9.61
N TRP A 74 -9.66 -18.06 9.11
CA TRP A 74 -10.85 -18.14 9.94
C TRP A 74 -11.00 -19.52 10.60
N LYS A 75 -10.76 -20.60 9.85
CA LYS A 75 -10.77 -21.96 10.38
C LYS A 75 -9.67 -22.17 11.43
N VAL A 76 -8.46 -21.68 11.18
CA VAL A 76 -7.34 -21.77 12.14
C VAL A 76 -7.64 -21.03 13.45
N MET A 77 -8.27 -19.85 13.39
CA MET A 77 -8.69 -19.12 14.59
C MET A 77 -9.75 -19.88 15.40
N ASN A 78 -10.73 -20.50 14.73
CA ASN A 78 -11.82 -21.22 15.41
C ASN A 78 -11.38 -22.56 16.00
N PHE A 79 -10.42 -23.23 15.37
CA PHE A 79 -9.98 -24.55 15.81
C PHE A 79 -8.67 -24.55 16.59
N SER A 80 -8.06 -23.39 16.86
CA SER A 80 -6.72 -23.23 17.45
C SER A 80 -6.45 -24.15 18.67
N GLU A 81 -7.47 -24.42 19.47
CA GLU A 81 -7.38 -25.23 20.71
C GLU A 81 -7.55 -26.74 20.51
N VAL A 82 -8.06 -27.20 19.36
CA VAL A 82 -8.29 -28.62 19.07
C VAL A 82 -7.03 -29.24 18.48
N ALA A 83 -6.62 -30.39 19.01
CA ALA A 83 -5.51 -31.17 18.48
C ALA A 83 -5.75 -31.52 17.00
N GLN A 84 -4.76 -31.29 16.13
CA GLN A 84 -4.94 -31.45 14.68
C GLN A 84 -5.28 -32.89 14.27
N GLU A 85 -4.93 -33.88 15.10
CA GLU A 85 -5.26 -35.30 14.88
C GLU A 85 -6.78 -35.54 14.87
N GLU A 86 -7.55 -34.67 15.51
CA GLU A 86 -9.02 -34.69 15.54
C GLU A 86 -9.65 -33.68 14.54
N ARG A 87 -8.83 -32.88 13.83
CA ARG A 87 -9.34 -31.90 12.86
C ARG A 87 -9.56 -32.54 11.48
N VAL A 88 -10.79 -32.42 10.98
CA VAL A 88 -11.18 -32.81 9.61
C VAL A 88 -11.15 -31.58 8.68
N ASP A 89 -10.05 -30.82 8.71
CA ASP A 89 -9.89 -29.68 7.81
C ASP A 89 -9.40 -30.16 6.43
N PRO A 90 -9.92 -29.61 5.32
CA PRO A 90 -9.45 -29.92 3.95
C PRO A 90 -7.94 -29.74 3.75
N MET A 91 -7.30 -28.92 4.59
CA MET A 91 -5.86 -28.70 4.56
C MET A 91 -5.04 -29.88 5.11
N VAL A 92 -5.60 -30.75 5.96
CA VAL A 92 -4.94 -32.02 6.33
C VAL A 92 -4.80 -32.92 5.10
N TYR A 93 -5.75 -32.82 4.17
CA TYR A 93 -5.70 -33.51 2.88
C TYR A 93 -4.70 -32.87 1.91
N ILE A 94 -4.59 -31.54 1.88
CA ILE A 94 -3.66 -30.83 0.99
C ILE A 94 -2.20 -30.91 1.47
N PHE A 95 -1.97 -30.87 2.79
CA PHE A 95 -0.64 -30.94 3.41
C PHE A 95 -0.51 -32.13 4.39
N PRO A 96 -0.48 -33.38 3.89
CA PRO A 96 -0.34 -34.55 4.75
C PRO A 96 1.03 -34.53 5.44
N ARG A 97 1.03 -34.61 6.78
CA ARG A 97 2.25 -34.74 7.58
C ARG A 97 2.74 -36.19 7.65
N VAL A 98 1.86 -37.15 7.37
CA VAL A 98 2.16 -38.58 7.32
C VAL A 98 1.63 -39.18 6.02
N THR A 99 2.41 -40.07 5.40
CA THR A 99 2.02 -40.78 4.18
C THR A 99 2.39 -42.25 4.25
N LYS A 100 1.67 -43.09 3.49
CA LYS A 100 1.97 -44.52 3.37
C LYS A 100 3.03 -44.72 2.28
N CYS A 101 4.20 -45.18 2.69
CA CYS A 101 5.28 -45.58 1.78
C CYS A 101 5.26 -47.10 1.59
N ILE A 102 5.24 -47.55 0.33
CA ILE A 102 5.31 -48.97 -0.01
C ILE A 102 6.75 -49.29 -0.39
N PHE A 103 7.43 -50.09 0.42
CA PHE A 103 8.77 -50.57 0.15
C PHE A 103 8.72 -51.95 -0.49
N HIS A 104 9.33 -52.10 -1.66
CA HIS A 104 9.46 -53.39 -2.33
C HIS A 104 10.81 -54.02 -1.97
N LYS A 105 10.79 -55.17 -1.30
CA LYS A 105 12.00 -55.95 -0.98
C LYS A 105 11.92 -57.33 -1.63
N TYR A 106 13.07 -57.90 -1.98
CA TYR A 106 13.15 -59.27 -2.49
C TYR A 106 13.33 -60.24 -1.32
N GLY A 107 12.42 -61.20 -1.19
CA GLY A 107 12.50 -62.26 -0.19
C GLY A 107 13.55 -63.31 -0.56
N SER A 108 13.85 -64.22 0.38
CA SER A 108 14.82 -65.32 0.21
C SER A 108 14.50 -66.26 -0.96
N SER A 109 13.25 -66.30 -1.43
CA SER A 109 12.80 -67.07 -2.59
C SER A 109 12.82 -66.29 -3.93
N GLY A 110 13.31 -65.04 -3.95
CA GLY A 110 13.29 -64.17 -5.14
C GLY A 110 11.95 -63.48 -5.43
N SER A 111 10.91 -63.75 -4.63
CA SER A 111 9.61 -63.09 -4.73
C SER A 111 9.62 -61.67 -4.14
N ILE A 112 8.92 -60.73 -4.78
CA ILE A 112 8.73 -59.35 -4.27
C ILE A 112 7.78 -59.37 -3.06
N GLN A 113 8.29 -58.97 -1.89
CA GLN A 113 7.50 -58.70 -0.69
C GLN A 113 7.28 -57.18 -0.56
N LYS A 114 6.01 -56.79 -0.37
CA LYS A 114 5.62 -55.40 -0.13
C LYS A 114 5.55 -55.14 1.36
N HIS A 115 6.28 -54.12 1.83
CA HIS A 115 6.21 -53.63 3.20
C HIS A 115 5.61 -52.23 3.21
N ASP A 116 4.49 -52.10 3.92
CA ASP A 116 3.83 -50.83 4.13
C ASP A 116 4.37 -50.17 5.40
N SER A 117 4.96 -48.97 5.25
CA SER A 117 5.47 -48.17 6.36
C SER A 117 4.84 -46.77 6.34
N LEU A 118 4.70 -46.15 7.51
CA LEU A 118 4.32 -44.75 7.63
C LEU A 118 5.57 -43.86 7.56
N CYS A 119 5.53 -42.85 6.69
CA CYS A 119 6.58 -41.85 6.52
C CYS A 119 6.09 -40.48 6.98
N ILE A 120 6.94 -39.72 7.67
CA ILE A 120 6.65 -38.34 8.08
C ILE A 120 7.19 -37.38 7.00
N LEU A 121 6.41 -36.36 6.66
CA LEU A 121 6.77 -35.33 5.67
C LEU A 121 7.02 -33.98 6.38
N PRO A 122 8.24 -33.74 6.89
CA PRO A 122 8.54 -32.54 7.68
C PRO A 122 8.38 -31.24 6.87
N LEU A 123 8.56 -31.28 5.55
CA LEU A 123 8.35 -30.11 4.67
C LEU A 123 6.90 -29.59 4.74
N ASN A 124 5.91 -30.48 4.85
CA ASN A 124 4.51 -30.09 4.89
C ASN A 124 4.13 -29.40 6.21
N ILE A 125 4.81 -29.75 7.31
CA ILE A 125 4.65 -29.05 8.61
C ILE A 125 5.14 -27.60 8.50
N VAL A 126 6.30 -27.38 7.87
CA VAL A 126 6.85 -26.04 7.66
C VAL A 126 5.97 -25.22 6.73
N ASN A 127 5.51 -25.83 5.63
CA ASN A 127 4.61 -25.18 4.68
C ASN A 127 3.31 -24.74 5.38
N GLU A 128 2.68 -25.63 6.13
CA GLU A 128 1.46 -25.32 6.89
C GLU A 128 1.64 -24.05 7.74
N LYS A 129 2.70 -23.97 8.57
CA LYS A 129 2.93 -22.77 9.41
C LYS A 129 3.23 -21.51 8.59
N THR A 130 3.98 -21.66 7.50
CA THR A 130 4.32 -20.55 6.61
C THR A 130 3.08 -19.97 5.94
N TYR A 131 2.17 -20.83 5.45
CA TYR A 131 0.94 -20.39 4.80
C TYR A 131 -0.05 -19.74 5.77
N ILE A 132 -0.07 -20.11 7.06
CA ILE A 132 -0.84 -19.39 8.09
C ILE A 132 -0.36 -17.95 8.19
N PHE A 133 0.96 -17.78 8.35
CA PHE A 133 1.56 -16.45 8.46
C PHE A 133 1.29 -15.61 7.20
N ILE A 134 1.49 -16.20 6.03
CA ILE A 134 1.24 -15.56 4.73
C ILE A 134 -0.22 -15.13 4.59
N TRP A 135 -1.18 -15.95 5.04
CA TRP A 135 -2.60 -15.61 4.97
C TRP A 135 -2.92 -14.34 5.78
N PHE A 136 -2.49 -14.29 7.05
CA PHE A 136 -2.71 -13.11 7.89
C PHE A 136 -2.02 -11.88 7.32
N TRP A 137 -0.80 -12.05 6.81
CA TRP A 137 -0.06 -10.99 6.14
C TRP A 137 -0.80 -10.42 4.92
N PHE A 138 -1.28 -11.28 4.02
CA PHE A 138 -2.03 -10.85 2.84
C PHE A 138 -3.35 -10.17 3.21
N MET A 139 -4.09 -10.69 4.20
CA MET A 139 -5.34 -10.07 4.64
C MET A 139 -5.09 -8.68 5.25
N LEU A 140 -4.03 -8.52 6.04
CA LEU A 140 -3.63 -7.21 6.58
C LEU A 140 -3.21 -6.25 5.46
N LEU A 141 -2.41 -6.69 4.49
CA LEU A 141 -2.02 -5.83 3.37
C LEU A 141 -3.21 -5.46 2.48
N ALA A 142 -4.10 -6.41 2.19
CA ALA A 142 -5.30 -6.19 1.38
C ALA A 142 -6.24 -5.16 2.03
N THR A 143 -6.47 -5.27 3.34
CA THR A 143 -7.31 -4.33 4.09
C THR A 143 -6.70 -2.93 4.12
N LEU A 144 -5.40 -2.80 4.44
CA LEU A 144 -4.72 -1.50 4.45
C LEU A 144 -4.72 -0.83 3.07
N LEU A 145 -4.44 -1.58 2.00
CA LEU A 145 -4.49 -1.04 0.63
C LEU A 145 -5.92 -0.69 0.20
N ALA A 146 -6.92 -1.49 0.57
CA ALA A 146 -8.32 -1.18 0.28
C ALA A 146 -8.74 0.13 0.96
N PHE A 147 -8.43 0.32 2.25
CA PHE A 147 -8.69 1.58 2.95
C PHE A 147 -7.98 2.77 2.28
N LEU A 148 -6.73 2.58 1.85
CA LEU A 148 -5.98 3.61 1.15
C LEU A 148 -6.66 3.99 -0.17
N VAL A 149 -7.05 3.02 -0.99
CA VAL A 149 -7.72 3.26 -2.28
C VAL A 149 -9.07 3.92 -2.07
N ILE A 150 -9.87 3.48 -1.09
CA ILE A 150 -11.15 4.14 -0.73
C ILE A 150 -10.90 5.59 -0.33
N TYR A 151 -9.90 5.84 0.50
CA TYR A 151 -9.52 7.20 0.91
C TYR A 151 -9.14 8.08 -0.29
N ARG A 152 -8.43 7.55 -1.29
CA ARG A 152 -8.15 8.27 -2.55
C ARG A 152 -9.42 8.57 -3.33
N ILE A 153 -10.31 7.60 -3.48
CA ILE A 153 -11.58 7.76 -4.19
C ILE A 153 -12.41 8.88 -3.53
N LEU A 154 -12.48 8.91 -2.19
CA LEU A 154 -13.17 9.96 -1.44
C LEU A 154 -12.59 11.35 -1.71
N ILE A 155 -11.26 11.49 -1.82
CA ILE A 155 -10.60 12.77 -2.16
C ILE A 155 -10.96 13.24 -3.58
N ILE A 156 -11.07 12.30 -4.52
CA ILE A 156 -11.44 12.60 -5.91
C ILE A 156 -12.89 13.11 -5.97
N ILE A 157 -13.80 12.38 -5.32
CA ILE A 157 -15.25 12.67 -5.34
C ILE A 157 -15.59 13.92 -4.53
N MET A 158 -14.93 14.15 -3.39
CA MET A 158 -15.26 15.24 -2.47
C MET A 158 -14.22 16.38 -2.50
N PRO A 159 -14.39 17.39 -3.38
CA PRO A 159 -13.46 18.52 -3.45
C PRO A 159 -13.40 19.34 -2.15
N LYS A 160 -14.45 19.29 -1.32
CA LYS A 160 -14.49 19.96 0.00
C LYS A 160 -13.53 19.37 1.03
N ILE A 161 -13.09 18.11 0.86
CA ILE A 161 -12.12 17.48 1.77
C ILE A 161 -10.71 18.02 1.54
N ARG A 162 -10.39 18.45 0.31
CA ARG A 162 -9.06 18.89 -0.13
C ARG A 162 -8.44 19.99 0.74
N PRO A 163 -9.10 21.15 0.97
CA PRO A 163 -8.53 22.21 1.81
C PRO A 163 -8.45 21.81 3.28
N ARG A 164 -9.42 21.05 3.78
CA ARG A 164 -9.42 20.53 5.16
C ARG A 164 -8.25 19.59 5.40
N LEU A 165 -7.93 18.74 4.44
CA LEU A 165 -6.83 17.80 4.56
C LEU A 165 -5.46 18.50 4.56
N MET A 166 -5.28 19.52 3.72
CA MET A 166 -4.07 20.34 3.72
C MET A 166 -3.88 21.03 5.08
N ASN A 167 -4.93 21.62 5.63
CA ASN A 167 -4.89 22.28 6.93
C ASN A 167 -4.68 21.28 8.09
N ALA A 168 -5.33 20.11 8.05
CA ALA A 168 -5.19 19.08 9.08
C ALA A 168 -3.74 18.57 9.19
N LYS A 169 -3.04 18.44 8.05
CA LYS A 169 -1.62 18.08 8.06
C LYS A 169 -0.71 19.23 8.48
N ASN A 170 -0.98 20.45 8.03
CA ASN A 170 -0.18 21.64 8.33
C ASN A 170 -1.04 22.76 8.92
N LYS A 171 -1.27 22.68 10.24
CA LYS A 171 -2.11 23.64 10.99
C LYS A 171 -1.60 25.09 10.96
N THR A 172 -0.34 25.30 10.60
CA THR A 172 0.28 26.63 10.51
C THR A 172 -0.35 27.51 9.41
N ILE A 173 -1.01 26.90 8.42
CA ILE A 173 -1.64 27.59 7.28
C ILE A 173 -3.12 27.87 7.59
N PRO A 174 -3.59 29.12 7.47
CA PRO A 174 -5.01 29.43 7.66
C PRO A 174 -5.87 28.73 6.61
N ILE A 175 -7.05 28.25 7.04
CA ILE A 175 -7.98 27.48 6.21
C ILE A 175 -8.40 28.25 4.94
N ASP A 176 -8.52 29.58 5.04
CA ASP A 176 -8.93 30.45 3.93
C ASP A 176 -7.94 30.42 2.76
N VAL A 177 -6.63 30.39 3.06
CA VAL A 177 -5.58 30.28 2.03
C VAL A 177 -5.61 28.90 1.38
N CYS A 178 -5.84 27.84 2.16
CA CYS A 178 -6.00 26.50 1.61
C CYS A 178 -7.24 26.40 0.70
N GLU A 179 -8.34 27.06 1.06
CA GLU A 179 -9.57 27.07 0.28
C GLU A 179 -9.41 27.87 -1.01
N ALA A 180 -8.81 29.06 -0.96
CA ALA A 180 -8.55 29.90 -2.13
C ALA A 180 -7.69 29.18 -3.18
N ILE A 181 -6.62 28.51 -2.74
CA ILE A 181 -5.76 27.74 -3.62
C ILE A 181 -6.49 26.52 -4.19
N SER A 182 -7.14 25.72 -3.32
CA SER A 182 -7.78 24.46 -3.73
C SER A 182 -8.92 24.65 -4.74
N LYS A 183 -9.53 25.85 -4.81
CA LYS A 183 -10.53 26.21 -5.82
C LYS A 183 -9.94 26.54 -7.18
N LYS A 184 -8.68 27.00 -7.24
CA LYS A 184 -8.03 27.49 -8.47
C LYS A 184 -7.11 26.46 -9.13
N ILE A 185 -6.65 25.47 -8.38
CA ILE A 185 -5.73 24.44 -8.88
C ILE A 185 -6.46 23.14 -9.21
N ASP A 186 -5.90 22.38 -10.16
CA ASP A 186 -6.42 21.06 -10.48
C ASP A 186 -6.06 20.04 -9.41
N ILE A 187 -6.70 18.87 -9.49
CA ILE A 187 -6.53 17.78 -8.52
C ILE A 187 -5.08 17.27 -8.46
N GLY A 188 -4.36 17.25 -9.59
CA GLY A 188 -2.98 16.79 -9.64
C GLY A 188 -2.02 17.78 -8.99
N ASP A 189 -2.20 19.07 -9.23
CA ASP A 189 -1.40 20.11 -8.58
C ASP A 189 -1.65 20.13 -7.06
N TRP A 190 -2.92 19.98 -6.66
CA TRP A 190 -3.28 19.85 -5.25
C TRP A 190 -2.60 18.65 -4.61
N TRP A 191 -2.55 17.51 -5.30
CA TRP A 191 -1.86 16.31 -4.82
C TRP A 191 -0.36 16.54 -4.63
N VAL A 192 0.29 17.20 -5.60
CA VAL A 192 1.72 17.56 -5.50
C VAL A 192 1.96 18.49 -4.31
N LEU A 193 1.12 19.51 -4.12
CA LEU A 193 1.22 20.42 -2.97
C LEU A 193 0.98 19.69 -1.64
N PHE A 194 0.04 18.77 -1.59
CA PHE A 194 -0.24 17.94 -0.41
C PHE A 194 0.96 17.05 -0.05
N MET A 195 1.58 16.42 -1.06
CA MET A 195 2.78 15.63 -0.90
C MET A 195 4.00 16.47 -0.47
N LEU A 196 4.13 17.68 -1.02
CA LEU A 196 5.17 18.65 -0.62
C LEU A 196 5.05 18.99 0.86
N GLY A 197 3.83 19.23 1.34
CA GLY A 197 3.57 19.55 2.75
C GLY A 197 3.87 18.42 3.72
N THR A 198 3.95 17.17 3.24
CA THR A 198 4.35 16.01 4.06
C THR A 198 5.86 15.81 4.11
N ASN A 199 6.61 16.34 3.14
CA ASN A 199 8.05 16.12 2.98
C ASN A 199 8.91 17.38 3.24
N MET A 200 8.30 18.50 3.63
CA MET A 200 8.97 19.77 3.90
C MET A 200 8.62 20.31 5.28
N ASP A 201 9.49 21.17 5.81
CA ASP A 201 9.24 21.87 7.07
C ASP A 201 7.93 22.71 7.00
N PRO A 202 7.04 22.62 8.01
CA PRO A 202 5.74 23.29 8.01
C PRO A 202 5.81 24.81 7.84
N ILE A 203 6.87 25.47 8.33
CA ILE A 203 7.05 26.93 8.22
C ILE A 203 7.38 27.29 6.78
N ILE A 204 8.30 26.54 6.17
CA ILE A 204 8.71 26.74 4.77
C ILE A 204 7.54 26.46 3.83
N TYR A 205 6.80 25.39 4.10
CA TYR A 205 5.61 25.03 3.33
C TYR A 205 4.54 26.14 3.38
N LYS A 206 4.26 26.69 4.57
CA LYS A 206 3.33 27.82 4.72
C LYS A 206 3.72 29.00 3.85
N GLU A 207 4.99 29.38 3.87
CA GLU A 207 5.47 30.50 3.08
C GLU A 207 5.32 30.25 1.57
N ILE A 208 5.65 29.04 1.09
CA ILE A 208 5.51 28.65 -0.32
C ILE A 208 4.05 28.70 -0.74
N VAL A 209 3.16 28.09 0.04
CA VAL A 209 1.72 28.02 -0.26
C VAL A 209 1.10 29.41 -0.27
N SER A 210 1.47 30.27 0.69
CA SER A 210 0.94 31.64 0.76
C SER A 210 1.44 32.52 -0.40
N GLU A 211 2.71 32.38 -0.79
CA GLU A 211 3.27 33.12 -1.92
C GLU A 211 2.70 32.63 -3.26
N LEU A 212 2.50 31.32 -3.39
CA LEU A 212 1.86 30.71 -4.55
C LEU A 212 0.40 31.17 -4.69
N ALA A 213 -0.36 31.24 -3.60
CA ALA A 213 -1.74 31.77 -3.61
C ALA A 213 -1.81 33.18 -4.19
N LYS A 214 -0.95 34.08 -3.68
CA LYS A 214 -0.88 35.48 -4.14
C LYS A 214 -0.56 35.58 -5.62
N LYS A 215 0.44 34.82 -6.10
CA LYS A 215 0.82 34.86 -7.51
C LYS A 215 -0.26 34.29 -8.44
N ILE A 216 -0.97 33.24 -8.02
CA ILE A 216 -2.10 32.70 -8.78
C ILE A 216 -3.24 33.73 -8.83
N GLU A 217 -3.51 34.45 -7.73
CA GLU A 217 -4.48 35.55 -7.73
C GLU A 217 -4.08 36.67 -8.70
N THR A 218 -2.84 37.18 -8.62
CA THR A 218 -2.36 38.25 -9.50
C THR A 218 -2.41 37.89 -10.98
N ASN A 219 -2.03 36.66 -11.35
CA ASN A 219 -2.12 36.21 -12.75
C ASN A 219 -3.57 36.04 -13.22
N SER A 220 -4.50 35.71 -12.32
CA SER A 220 -5.92 35.59 -12.68
C SER A 220 -6.59 36.95 -12.88
N SER A 221 -6.08 38.02 -12.25
CA SER A 221 -6.61 39.39 -12.38
C SER A 221 -6.05 40.17 -13.56
N ASN A 222 -4.93 39.72 -14.14
CA ASN A 222 -4.30 40.35 -15.31
C ASN A 222 -4.82 39.80 -16.64
N HIS A 223 -5.80 38.90 -16.60
CA HIS A 223 -6.32 38.17 -17.75
C HIS A 223 -7.84 38.20 -17.76
#